data_AF-A0A8B6F1Y4-F1
#
_entry.id   AF-A0A8B6F1Y4-F1
#
_cell.length_a   1.000
_cell.length_b   1.000
_cell.length_c   1.000
_cell.angle_alpha   90.00
_cell.angle_beta   90.00
_cell.angle_gamma   90.00
#
_symmetry.space_group_name_H-M   'P 1'
#
loop_
_entity.id
_entity.type
_entity.pdbx_description
1 polymer ?
#
loop_
_entity_poly.entity_id
_entity_poly.type
_entity_poly.pdbx_seq_one_letter_code
_entity_poly.pdbx_strand_id
1 'polypeptide(L)' 'MPSAKECVCCCEISKIVDVKNEHPDTACITDHPGFHPVCLDIHVLKVAYYQYRQQYGEHPDHGNM' A
#
# COMPACT_ATOMS: atom_id res chain seq x y z
N MET A 1 18.41 -15.14 4.61
CA MET A 1 17.20 -15.94 4.90
C MET A 1 16.11 -14.96 5.23
N PRO A 2 14.91 -15.06 4.64
CA PRO A 2 13.78 -14.21 5.03
C PRO A 2 13.54 -14.39 6.54
N SER A 3 13.29 -13.29 7.24
CA SER A 3 12.98 -13.37 8.67
C SER A 3 11.58 -13.96 8.86
N ALA A 4 11.30 -14.59 10.00
CA ALA A 4 9.95 -15.09 10.30
C ALA A 4 8.86 -14.00 10.22
N LYS A 5 9.24 -12.72 10.36
CA LYS A 5 8.34 -11.57 10.20
C LYS A 5 7.89 -11.34 8.75
N GLU A 6 8.68 -11.78 7.78
CA GLU A 6 8.40 -11.62 6.35
C GLU A 6 7.73 -12.86 5.75
N CYS A 7 7.72 -13.99 6.48
CA CYS A 7 7.06 -15.24 6.09
C CYS A 7 5.57 -15.24 6.45
N VAL A 8 4.83 -14.22 6.03
CA VAL A 8 3.38 -14.10 6.28
C VAL A 8 2.63 -14.10 4.96
N CYS A 9 1.62 -14.96 4.83
CA CYS A 9 0.77 -15.02 3.64
C CYS A 9 -0.30 -13.92 3.69
N CYS A 10 -0.67 -13.40 2.51
CA CYS A 10 -1.78 -12.44 2.36
C CYS A 10 -3.12 -13.00 2.90
N CYS A 11 -3.29 -14.31 2.94
CA CYS A 11 -4.48 -14.97 3.49
C CYS A 11 -4.52 -15.04 5.03
N GLU A 12 -3.42 -14.72 5.71
CA GLU A 12 -3.34 -14.72 7.18
C GLU A 12 -3.66 -13.35 7.79
N ILE A 13 -3.71 -12.30 6.95
CA ILE A 13 -3.91 -10.93 7.37
C ILE A 13 -5.37 -10.56 7.12
N SER A 14 -6.17 -10.42 8.19
CA SER A 14 -7.63 -10.15 8.10
C SER A 14 -7.97 -9.02 7.14
N LYS A 15 -7.27 -7.88 7.25
CA LYS A 15 -7.51 -6.71 6.37
C LYS A 15 -7.31 -7.01 4.88
N ILE A 16 -6.36 -7.89 4.54
CA ILE A 16 -6.11 -8.29 3.16
C ILE A 16 -7.17 -9.27 2.69
N VAL A 17 -7.61 -10.17 3.57
CA VAL A 17 -8.74 -11.06 3.30
C VAL A 17 -10.01 -10.28 3.01
N ASP A 18 -10.29 -9.21 3.77
CA ASP A 18 -11.43 -8.33 3.54
C ASP A 18 -11.39 -7.71 2.14
N VAL A 19 -10.24 -7.15 1.73
CA VAL A 19 -10.05 -6.57 0.39
C VAL A 19 -10.20 -7.63 -0.71
N LYS A 20 -9.66 -8.82 -0.49
CA LYS A 20 -9.78 -9.93 -1.44
C LYS A 20 -11.23 -10.38 -1.60
N ASN A 21 -12.02 -10.37 -0.53
CA ASN A 21 -13.43 -10.76 -0.56
C ASN A 21 -14.31 -9.79 -1.36
N GLU A 22 -13.86 -8.56 -1.64
CA GLU A 22 -14.53 -7.65 -2.57
C GLU A 22 -14.52 -8.20 -4.01
N HIS A 23 -13.54 -9.04 -4.34
CA HIS A 23 -13.37 -9.70 -5.64
C HIS A 23 -13.23 -11.22 -5.46
N PRO A 24 -14.35 -11.97 -5.37
CA PRO A 24 -14.35 -13.38 -4.95
C PRO A 24 -13.53 -14.33 -5.84
N ASP A 25 -13.19 -13.91 -7.06
CA ASP A 25 -12.35 -14.68 -7.99
C ASP A 25 -10.84 -14.55 -7.74
N THR A 26 -10.41 -13.78 -6.73
CA THR A 26 -8.99 -13.61 -6.39
C THR A 26 -8.48 -14.61 -5.37
N ALA A 27 -7.47 -15.38 -5.76
CA ALA A 27 -6.78 -16.32 -4.86
C ALA A 27 -5.70 -15.61 -4.02
N CYS A 28 -4.94 -14.69 -4.63
CA CYS A 28 -3.90 -13.89 -3.98
C CYS A 28 -4.22 -12.39 -4.10
N ILE A 29 -3.71 -11.57 -3.17
CA ILE A 29 -3.84 -10.11 -3.25
C ILE A 29 -3.21 -9.53 -4.53
N THR A 30 -2.20 -10.19 -5.10
CA THR A 30 -1.54 -9.75 -6.33
C THR A 30 -2.44 -9.92 -7.57
N ASP A 31 -3.41 -10.83 -7.51
CA ASP A 31 -4.40 -11.03 -8.58
C ASP A 31 -5.54 -10.01 -8.53
N HIS A 32 -5.61 -9.20 -7.46
CA HIS A 32 -6.61 -8.15 -7.33
C HIS A 32 -6.49 -7.15 -8.47
N PRO A 33 -7.59 -6.82 -9.18
CA PRO A 33 -7.54 -5.96 -10.35
C PRO A 33 -6.98 -4.56 -10.04
N GLY A 34 -7.15 -4.11 -8.79
CA GLY A 34 -6.57 -2.86 -8.29
C GLY A 34 -5.08 -2.94 -7.92
N PHE A 35 -4.50 -4.13 -7.69
CA PHE A 35 -3.13 -4.25 -7.17
C PHE A 35 -2.09 -3.69 -8.13
N HIS A 36 -2.15 -4.09 -9.41
CA HIS A 36 -1.21 -3.62 -10.42
C HIS A 36 -1.29 -2.10 -10.65
N PRO A 37 -2.46 -1.51 -11.00
CA PRO A 37 -2.54 -0.08 -11.28
C PRO A 37 -2.31 0.80 -10.05
N VAL A 38 -2.54 0.32 -8.82
CA VAL A 38 -2.39 1.16 -7.61
C VAL A 38 -1.02 0.98 -6.94
N CYS A 39 -0.54 -0.26 -6.83
CA CYS A 39 0.66 -0.57 -6.04
C CYS A 39 1.93 -0.72 -6.89
N LEU A 40 1.82 -0.99 -8.20
CA LEU A 40 2.96 -1.24 -9.08
C LEU A 40 3.16 -0.18 -10.18
N ASP A 41 2.14 0.62 -10.50
CA ASP A 41 2.25 1.68 -11.48
C ASP A 41 3.04 2.88 -10.94
N ILE A 42 4.21 3.15 -11.55
CA ILE A 42 5.12 4.21 -11.12
C ILE A 42 4.51 5.62 -11.20
N HIS A 43 3.60 5.86 -12.14
CA HIS A 43 2.96 7.16 -12.29
C HIS A 43 1.94 7.38 -11.17
N VAL A 44 1.16 6.34 -10.85
CA VAL A 44 0.21 6.39 -9.72
C VAL A 44 0.95 6.58 -8.39
N LEU A 45 2.04 5.85 -8.17
CA LEU A 45 2.87 6.01 -6.97
C LEU A 45 3.47 7.41 -6.84
N LYS A 46 3.94 8.01 -7.96
CA LYS A 46 4.42 9.40 -7.97
C LYS A 46 3.32 10.39 -7.60
N VAL A 47 2.13 10.23 -8.16
CA VAL A 47 0.98 11.09 -7.85
C VAL A 47 0.61 10.98 -6.37
N ALA A 48 0.49 9.76 -5.85
CA ALA A 48 0.22 9.52 -4.43
C ALA A 48 1.28 10.16 -3.52
N TYR A 49 2.56 10.07 -3.89
CA TYR A 49 3.65 10.72 -3.17
C TYR A 49 3.53 12.25 -3.17
N TYR A 50 3.28 12.88 -4.33
CA TYR A 50 3.12 14.32 -4.40
C TYR A 50 1.90 14.81 -3.63
N GLN A 51 0.79 14.07 -3.68
CA GLN A 51 -0.40 14.38 -2.88
C GLN A 51 -0.07 14.31 -1.37
N TYR A 52 0.60 13.24 -0.93
CA TYR A 52 1.02 13.11 0.46
C TYR A 52 1.93 14.27 0.91
N ARG A 53 2.91 14.65 0.08
CA ARG A 53 3.81 15.78 0.36
C ARG A 53 3.09 17.12 0.43
N GLN A 54 2.06 17.35 -0.37
CA GLN A 54 1.26 18.59 -0.27
C GLN A 54 0.45 18.64 1.03
N GLN A 55 -0.04 17.50 1.51
CA GLN A 55 -0.85 17.44 2.73
C GLN A 55 -0.02 17.49 4.02
N TYR A 56 1.20 16.93 4.00
CA TYR A 56 1.99 16.69 5.22
C TYR A 56 3.46 17.17 5.13
N GLY A 57 3.93 17.58 3.95
CA GLY A 57 5.34 17.90 3.71
C GLY A 57 5.77 19.30 4.08
N GLU A 58 4.83 20.19 4.43
CA GLU A 58 5.09 21.53 4.95
C GLU A 58 4.52 21.68 6.36
N HIS A 59 5.20 21.08 7.33
CA HIS A 59 5.24 21.66 8.66
C HIS A 59 6.66 22.21 8.84
N PRO A 60 6.90 23.53 8.68
CA PRO A 60 8.09 24.11 9.25
C PRO A 60 7.97 23.86 10.74
N ASP A 61 8.82 22.98 11.26
CA ASP A 61 9.15 23.00 12.68
C ASP A 61 9.53 24.44 12.99
N HIS A 62 8.74 25.07 13.84
CA HIS A 62 9.10 26.32 14.49
C HIS A 62 10.22 25.99 15.50
N GLY A 63 11.38 25.64 14.96
CA GLY A 63 12.62 25.33 15.64
C GLY A 63 13.63 26.42 15.35
N ASN A 64 13.54 27.50 16.14
CA ASN A 64 14.60 28.47 16.44
C ASN A 64 15.04 29.46 15.33
N MET A 65 14.30 30.56 15.22
CA MET A 65 14.87 31.93 15.34
C MET A 65 13.81 32.94 15.80
#